data_AF-A0A2H6B431-F1
#
_entry.id   AF-A0A2H6B431-F1
#
_cell.length_a   1.000
_cell.length_b   1.000
_cell.length_c   1.000
_cell.angle_alpha   90.00
_cell.angle_beta   90.00
_cell.angle_gamma   90.00
#
_symmetry.space_group_name_H-M   'P 1'
#
loop_
_entity.id
_entity.type
_entity.pdbx_description
1 polymer ?
#
loop_
_entity_poly.entity_id
_entity_poly.type
_entity_poly.pdbx_seq_one_letter_code
_entity_poly.pdbx_strand_id
1 'polypeptide(L)'
;MDLYRVSLSLHLLALSLWLGHMFVWAVFVGPANKRLEPPEVAETVRRASVWMGGLGWPALAVLIPTGLHLLSVRGIGPGDLLSGAAFAAPGGGILALKLAAVGWMIVYQAIWAHRPAPRAIWSDIVAALVVLACSVALVRGLG
;
A
#
# COMPACT_ATOMS: atom_id res chain seq x y z
N MET A 1 9.20 -22.36 12.55
CA MET A 1 8.10 -21.37 12.52
C MET A 1 7.08 -21.86 11.50
N ASP A 2 5.79 -21.73 11.79
CA ASP A 2 4.74 -22.10 10.83
C ASP A 2 4.71 -21.10 9.64
N LEU A 3 4.38 -21.59 8.45
CA LEU A 3 4.31 -20.82 7.20
C LEU A 3 3.38 -19.61 7.34
N TYR A 4 2.27 -19.77 8.07
CA TYR A 4 1.36 -18.68 8.40
C TYR A 4 2.07 -17.52 9.12
N ARG A 5 2.90 -17.81 10.13
CA ARG A 5 3.61 -16.78 10.91
C ARG A 5 4.67 -16.08 10.06
N VAL A 6 5.36 -16.81 9.21
CA VAL A 6 6.34 -16.24 8.27
C VAL A 6 5.64 -15.32 7.28
N SER A 7 4.54 -15.77 6.67
CA SER A 7 3.76 -14.97 5.73
C SER A 7 3.18 -13.72 6.39
N LEU A 8 2.60 -13.84 7.58
CA LEU A 8 2.08 -12.70 8.35
C LEU A 8 3.18 -11.69 8.68
N SER A 9 4.35 -12.17 9.14
CA SER A 9 5.47 -11.29 9.48
C SER A 9 5.98 -10.55 8.25
N LEU A 10 6.18 -11.26 7.14
CA LEU A 10 6.59 -10.65 5.87
C LEU A 10 5.56 -9.65 5.36
N HIS A 11 4.27 -9.97 5.46
CA HIS A 11 3.18 -9.08 5.07
C HIS A 11 3.21 -7.78 5.88
N LEU A 12 3.33 -7.87 7.21
CA LEU A 12 3.36 -6.70 8.09
C LEU A 12 4.63 -5.86 7.89
N LEU A 13 5.78 -6.49 7.68
CA LEU A 13 7.03 -5.79 7.37
C LEU A 13 6.94 -5.07 6.03
N ALA A 14 6.45 -5.75 4.98
CA ALA A 14 6.26 -5.17 3.67
C ALA A 14 5.22 -4.04 3.69
N LEU A 15 4.12 -4.21 4.45
CA LEU A 15 3.10 -3.17 4.65
C LEU A 15 3.71 -1.93 5.32
N SER A 16 4.48 -2.14 6.39
CA SER A 16 5.13 -1.05 7.14
C SER A 16 6.14 -0.31 6.27
N LEU A 17 6.94 -1.04 5.49
CA LEU A 17 7.88 -0.46 4.53
C LEU A 17 7.16 0.33 3.44
N TRP A 18 6.11 -0.24 2.86
CA TRP A 18 5.35 0.38 1.77
C TRP A 18 4.66 1.67 2.23
N LEU A 19 3.91 1.61 3.34
CA LEU A 19 3.23 2.76 3.92
C LEU A 19 4.22 3.82 4.41
N GLY A 20 5.28 3.40 5.11
CA GLY A 20 6.32 4.30 5.60
C GLY A 20 7.03 5.04 4.47
N HIS A 21 7.37 4.32 3.40
CA HIS A 21 7.94 4.90 2.18
C HIS A 21 6.99 5.94 1.56
N MET A 22 5.72 5.60 1.35
CA MET A 22 4.72 6.53 0.80
C MET A 22 4.56 7.78 1.66
N PHE A 23 4.51 7.61 2.98
CA PHE A 23 4.38 8.71 3.95
C PHE A 23 5.59 9.63 3.92
N VAL A 24 6.80 9.07 3.93
CA VAL A 24 8.04 9.87 3.88
C VAL A 24 8.11 10.69 2.59
N TRP A 25 7.75 10.07 1.46
CA TRP A 25 7.66 10.75 0.19
C TRP A 25 6.63 11.88 0.19
N ALA A 26 5.47 11.63 0.78
CA ALA A 26 4.38 12.57 0.79
C ALA A 26 4.64 13.80 1.64
N VAL A 27 5.19 13.60 2.83
CA VAL A 27 5.32 14.64 3.84
C VAL A 27 6.66 15.37 3.73
N PHE A 28 7.75 14.66 3.44
CA PHE A 28 9.08 15.24 3.45
C PHE A 28 9.60 15.49 2.04
N VAL A 29 9.76 14.45 1.23
CA VAL A 29 10.50 14.56 -0.05
C VAL A 29 9.73 15.39 -1.08
N GLY A 30 8.43 15.19 -1.21
CA GLY A 30 7.57 15.93 -2.13
C GLY A 30 7.59 17.44 -1.88
N PRO A 31 7.33 17.92 -0.65
CA PRO A 31 7.42 19.34 -0.30
C PRO A 31 8.84 19.89 -0.35
N ALA A 32 9.85 19.13 0.12
CA ALA A 32 11.25 19.56 0.07
C ALA A 32 11.69 19.84 -1.36
N ASN A 33 11.38 18.95 -2.31
CA ASN A 33 11.71 19.13 -3.73
C ASN A 33 11.07 20.37 -4.37
N LYS A 34 9.99 20.94 -3.78
CA LYS A 34 9.38 22.19 -4.27
C LYS A 34 10.08 23.45 -3.77
N ARG A 35 10.94 23.34 -2.75
CA ARG A 35 11.56 24.47 -2.05
C ARG A 35 13.09 24.50 -2.16
N LEU A 36 13.68 23.54 -2.86
CA LEU A 36 15.12 23.48 -3.03
C LEU A 36 15.57 24.48 -4.11
N GLU A 37 16.30 25.49 -3.67
CA GLU A 37 17.19 26.31 -4.49
C GLU A 37 18.63 26.07 -4.04
N PRO A 38 19.63 26.03 -4.94
CA PRO A 38 19.55 26.16 -6.40
C PRO A 38 19.05 24.89 -7.14
N PRO A 39 18.62 24.99 -8.42
CA PRO A 39 17.99 23.89 -9.18
C PRO A 39 18.84 22.61 -9.30
N GLU A 40 20.17 22.74 -9.27
CA GLU A 40 21.11 21.62 -9.35
C GLU A 40 21.04 20.70 -8.11
N VAL A 41 20.79 21.29 -6.94
CA VAL A 41 20.59 20.55 -5.68
C VAL A 41 19.25 19.82 -5.73
N ALA A 42 18.19 20.48 -6.23
CA ALA A 42 16.89 19.86 -6.43
C ALA A 42 16.97 18.66 -7.38
N GLU A 43 17.75 18.75 -8.46
CA GLU A 43 17.96 17.65 -9.40
C GLU A 43 18.70 16.46 -8.77
N THR A 44 19.71 16.75 -7.96
CA THR A 44 20.51 15.72 -7.26
C THR A 44 19.67 14.98 -6.24
N VAL A 45 18.90 15.70 -5.43
CA VAL A 45 17.94 15.12 -4.47
C VAL A 45 16.87 14.34 -5.20
N ARG A 46 16.31 14.85 -6.30
CA ARG A 46 15.33 14.13 -7.12
C ARG A 46 15.89 12.80 -7.62
N ARG A 47 17.12 12.78 -8.15
CA ARG A 47 17.77 11.57 -8.68
C ARG A 47 18.07 10.53 -7.60
N ALA A 48 18.59 10.98 -6.45
CA ALA A 48 18.80 10.11 -5.28
C ALA A 48 17.46 9.57 -4.75
N SER A 49 16.43 10.41 -4.76
CA SER A 49 15.09 10.03 -4.35
C SER A 49 14.50 9.01 -5.32
N VAL A 50 14.65 9.11 -6.64
CA VAL A 50 14.16 8.08 -7.60
C VAL A 50 14.78 6.71 -7.31
N TRP A 51 16.07 6.65 -6.95
CA TRP A 51 16.74 5.39 -6.62
C TRP A 51 16.21 4.76 -5.32
N MET A 52 16.01 5.57 -4.28
CA MET A 52 15.35 5.13 -3.03
C MET A 52 13.84 4.93 -3.18
N GLY A 53 13.24 5.56 -4.19
CA GLY A 53 11.83 5.55 -4.52
C GLY A 53 11.32 4.21 -5.03
N GLY A 54 12.25 3.38 -5.51
CA GLY A 54 11.94 2.04 -5.99
C GLY A 54 11.40 1.09 -4.92
N LEU A 55 11.49 1.41 -3.62
CA LEU A 55 11.11 0.50 -2.53
C LEU A 55 9.62 0.13 -2.51
N GLY A 56 8.75 0.93 -3.12
CA GLY A 56 7.32 0.63 -3.20
C GLY A 56 7.01 -0.65 -3.97
N TRP A 57 7.72 -0.89 -5.08
CA TRP A 57 7.46 -2.04 -5.96
C TRP A 57 7.90 -3.39 -5.38
N PRO A 58 9.11 -3.54 -4.80
CA PRO A 58 9.49 -4.74 -4.06
C PRO A 58 8.54 -5.02 -2.89
N ALA A 59 8.11 -3.98 -2.16
CA ALA A 59 7.17 -4.16 -1.07
C ALA A 59 5.81 -4.68 -1.58
N LEU A 60 5.29 -4.15 -2.69
CA LEU A 60 4.10 -4.67 -3.36
C LEU A 60 4.27 -6.13 -3.83
N ALA A 61 5.44 -6.47 -4.38
CA ALA A 61 5.76 -7.83 -4.80
C ALA A 61 5.74 -8.85 -3.64
N VAL A 62 5.96 -8.40 -2.41
CA VAL A 62 5.80 -9.22 -1.19
C VAL A 62 4.36 -9.17 -0.67
N LEU A 63 3.72 -8.01 -0.66
CA LEU A 63 2.37 -7.80 -0.14
C LEU A 63 1.31 -8.62 -0.87
N ILE A 64 1.38 -8.70 -2.20
CA ILE A 64 0.41 -9.43 -3.02
C ILE A 64 0.41 -10.93 -2.67
N PRO A 65 1.52 -11.68 -2.81
CA PRO A 65 1.52 -13.12 -2.54
C PRO A 65 1.25 -13.43 -1.06
N THR A 66 1.80 -12.65 -0.13
CA THR A 66 1.53 -12.87 1.30
C THR A 66 0.07 -12.56 1.64
N GLY A 67 -0.52 -11.52 1.06
CA GLY A 67 -1.94 -11.20 1.23
C GLY A 67 -2.87 -12.28 0.69
N LEU A 68 -2.58 -12.82 -0.50
CA LEU A 68 -3.31 -13.95 -1.07
C LEU A 68 -3.20 -15.21 -0.21
N HIS A 69 -2.00 -15.50 0.32
CA HIS A 69 -1.81 -16.63 1.24
C HIS A 69 -2.59 -16.44 2.56
N LEU A 70 -2.60 -15.24 3.14
CA LEU A 70 -3.35 -14.95 4.36
C LEU A 70 -4.87 -15.06 4.15
N LEU A 71 -5.36 -14.71 2.95
CA LEU A 71 -6.75 -14.93 2.55
C LEU A 71 -7.06 -16.42 2.36
N SER A 72 -6.14 -17.19 1.76
CA SER A 72 -6.37 -18.63 1.53
C SER A 72 -6.43 -19.41 2.83
N VAL A 73 -5.67 -19.02 3.86
CA VAL A 73 -5.79 -19.59 5.22
C VAL A 73 -7.17 -19.31 5.85
N ARG A 74 -7.87 -18.25 5.41
CA ARG A 74 -9.26 -17.95 5.81
C ARG A 74 -10.31 -18.61 4.90
N GLY A 75 -9.89 -19.48 3.97
CA GLY A 75 -10.76 -20.14 3.01
C GLY A 75 -11.17 -19.26 1.82
N ILE A 76 -10.55 -18.09 1.62
CA ILE A 76 -10.82 -17.20 0.49
C ILE A 76 -9.71 -17.35 -0.55
N GLY A 77 -10.03 -17.95 -1.69
CA GLY A 77 -9.13 -18.12 -2.81
C GLY A 77 -9.19 -16.97 -3.83
N PRO A 78 -8.25 -16.91 -4.79
CA PRO A 78 -8.30 -15.95 -5.89
C PRO A 78 -9.58 -16.06 -6.74
N GLY A 79 -10.11 -17.27 -6.91
CA GLY A 79 -11.37 -17.50 -7.62
C GLY A 79 -12.58 -16.85 -6.94
N ASP A 80 -12.59 -16.77 -5.61
CA ASP A 80 -13.66 -16.14 -4.83
C ASP A 80 -13.62 -14.61 -4.94
N LEU A 81 -12.42 -14.04 -5.12
CA LEU A 81 -12.23 -12.61 -5.40
C LEU A 81 -12.73 -12.25 -6.81
N LEU A 82 -12.44 -13.10 -7.80
CA LEU A 82 -12.83 -12.87 -9.20
C LEU A 82 -14.32 -13.10 -9.44
N SER A 83 -14.91 -14.10 -8.79
CA SER A 83 -16.36 -14.38 -8.87
C SER A 83 -17.20 -13.43 -8.01
N GLY A 84 -16.57 -12.73 -7.07
CA GLY A 84 -17.23 -11.87 -6.09
C GLY A 84 -17.83 -12.61 -4.89
N ALA A 85 -17.70 -13.94 -4.82
CA ALA A 85 -18.16 -14.75 -3.69
C ALA A 85 -17.56 -14.28 -2.35
N ALA A 86 -16.30 -13.86 -2.36
CA ALA A 86 -15.61 -13.31 -1.19
C ALA A 86 -16.26 -12.02 -0.65
N PHE A 87 -16.95 -11.26 -1.50
CA PHE A 87 -17.59 -9.99 -1.14
C PHE A 87 -19.03 -10.18 -0.63
N ALA A 88 -19.63 -11.33 -0.89
CA ALA A 88 -20.97 -11.69 -0.39
C ALA A 88 -20.96 -12.27 1.04
N ALA A 89 -19.80 -12.72 1.52
CA ALA A 89 -19.63 -13.25 2.86
C ALA A 89 -19.70 -12.15 3.94
N PRO A 90 -19.94 -12.50 5.23
CA PRO A 90 -19.79 -11.56 6.35
C PRO A 90 -18.41 -10.88 6.33
N GLY A 91 -18.38 -9.55 6.43
CA GLY A 91 -17.17 -8.74 6.27
C GLY A 91 -16.69 -8.56 4.83
N GLY A 92 -17.38 -9.11 3.83
CA GLY A 92 -17.04 -9.02 2.41
C GLY A 92 -17.02 -7.57 1.89
N GLY A 93 -17.92 -6.71 2.37
CA GLY A 93 -17.91 -5.28 2.05
C GLY A 93 -16.66 -4.55 2.56
N ILE A 94 -16.17 -4.92 3.74
CA ILE A 94 -14.94 -4.34 4.33
C ILE A 94 -13.72 -4.86 3.58
N LEU A 95 -13.72 -6.14 3.19
CA LEU A 95 -12.69 -6.70 2.32
C LEU A 95 -12.67 -5.97 0.96
N ALA A 96 -13.83 -5.75 0.34
CA ALA A 96 -13.94 -5.02 -0.93
C ALA A 96 -13.39 -3.60 -0.79
N LEU A 97 -13.76 -2.87 0.26
CA LEU A 97 -13.26 -1.52 0.53
C LEU A 97 -11.74 -1.51 0.74
N LYS A 98 -11.21 -2.48 1.48
CA LYS A 98 -9.76 -2.63 1.67
C LYS A 98 -9.05 -2.84 0.33
N LEU A 99 -9.54 -3.76 -0.50
CA LEU A 99 -8.93 -4.07 -1.79
C LEU A 99 -9.06 -2.90 -2.78
N ALA A 100 -10.18 -2.18 -2.77
CA ALA A 100 -10.36 -0.97 -3.56
C ALA A 100 -9.37 0.14 -3.14
N ALA A 101 -9.18 0.34 -1.83
CA ALA A 101 -8.21 1.30 -1.32
C ALA A 101 -6.76 0.91 -1.70
N VAL A 102 -6.37 -0.37 -1.55
CA VAL A 102 -5.06 -0.85 -2.01
C VAL A 102 -4.90 -0.66 -3.52
N GLY A 103 -5.93 -1.00 -4.31
CA GLY A 103 -5.93 -0.82 -5.76
C GLY A 103 -5.73 0.64 -6.17
N TRP A 104 -6.43 1.56 -5.49
CA TRP A 104 -6.23 3.00 -5.68
C TRP A 104 -4.78 3.41 -5.40
N MET A 105 -4.19 2.95 -4.29
CA MET A 105 -2.82 3.29 -3.93
C MET A 105 -1.79 2.76 -4.95
N ILE A 106 -2.05 1.59 -5.53
CA ILE A 106 -1.22 1.03 -6.62
C ILE A 106 -1.33 1.89 -7.87
N VAL A 107 -2.56 2.28 -8.27
CA VAL A 107 -2.80 3.17 -9.41
C VAL A 107 -2.13 4.52 -9.18
N TYR A 108 -2.25 5.07 -7.98
CA TYR A 108 -1.61 6.32 -7.60
C TYR A 108 -0.09 6.25 -7.78
N GLN A 109 0.54 5.18 -7.28
CA GLN A 109 1.96 4.93 -7.49
C GLN A 109 2.31 4.78 -8.97
N ALA A 110 1.55 4.02 -9.74
CA ALA A 110 1.84 3.82 -11.16
C ALA A 110 1.82 5.15 -11.96
N ILE A 111 0.94 6.09 -11.61
CA ILE A 111 0.76 7.36 -12.35
C ILE A 111 1.69 8.46 -11.84
N TRP A 112 1.85 8.60 -10.52
CA TRP A 112 2.51 9.74 -9.89
C TRP A 112 3.82 9.38 -9.16
N ALA A 113 4.27 8.13 -9.19
CA ALA A 113 5.57 7.77 -8.64
C ALA A 113 6.66 8.72 -9.15
N HIS A 114 7.44 9.24 -8.20
CA HIS A 114 8.63 10.08 -8.42
C HIS A 114 8.37 11.38 -9.19
N ARG A 115 7.10 11.81 -9.30
CA ARG A 115 6.72 13.14 -9.77
C ARG A 115 6.56 14.10 -8.57
N PRO A 116 6.66 15.42 -8.78
CA PRO A 116 6.39 16.40 -7.73
C PRO A 116 5.02 16.14 -7.12
N ALA A 117 4.94 16.03 -5.80
CA ALA A 117 3.75 15.55 -5.08
C ALA A 117 2.49 16.33 -5.52
N PRO A 118 1.55 15.69 -6.24
CA PRO A 118 0.29 16.31 -6.63
C PRO A 118 -0.63 16.41 -5.40
N ARG A 119 -1.70 17.22 -5.48
CA ARG A 119 -2.75 17.23 -4.43
C ARG A 119 -3.38 15.85 -4.20
N ALA A 120 -3.32 14.97 -5.20
CA ALA A 120 -3.79 13.58 -5.12
C ALA A 120 -3.09 12.76 -4.03
N ILE A 121 -1.94 13.19 -3.50
CA ILE A 121 -1.26 12.50 -2.40
C ILE A 121 -2.10 12.38 -1.12
N TRP A 122 -2.98 13.35 -0.87
CA TRP A 122 -3.89 13.28 0.26
C TRP A 122 -4.91 12.16 0.12
N SER A 123 -5.35 11.87 -1.11
CA SER A 123 -6.24 10.73 -1.37
C SER A 123 -5.53 9.40 -1.11
N ASP A 124 -4.24 9.31 -1.39
CA ASP A 124 -3.42 8.13 -1.15
C ASP A 124 -3.20 7.89 0.35
N ILE A 125 -2.96 8.96 1.12
CA ILE A 125 -2.93 8.91 2.60
C ILE A 125 -4.27 8.45 3.17
N VAL A 126 -5.39 9.00 2.68
CA VAL A 126 -6.73 8.57 3.12
C VAL A 126 -6.96 7.09 2.80
N ALA A 127 -6.58 6.62 1.61
CA ALA A 127 -6.68 5.22 1.24
C ALA A 127 -5.84 4.32 2.16
N ALA A 128 -4.62 4.73 2.52
CA ALA A 128 -3.80 4.01 3.50
C ALA A 128 -4.49 3.89 4.87
N LEU A 129 -5.09 4.98 5.37
CA LEU A 129 -5.85 4.96 6.62
C LEU A 129 -7.07 4.05 6.54
N VAL A 130 -7.77 4.03 5.41
CA VAL A 130 -8.89 3.10 5.14
C VAL A 130 -8.40 1.64 5.16
N VAL A 131 -7.25 1.33 4.55
CA VAL A 131 -6.67 -0.02 4.59
C VAL A 131 -6.38 -0.46 6.02
N LEU A 132 -5.81 0.43 6.86
CA LEU A 132 -5.55 0.14 8.26
C LEU A 132 -6.85 -0.07 9.04
N ALA A 133 -7.84 0.80 8.89
CA ALA A 133 -9.14 0.69 9.54
C ALA A 133 -9.87 -0.60 9.15
N CYS A 134 -9.91 -0.94 7.87
CA CYS A 134 -10.51 -2.19 7.38
C CYS A 134 -9.76 -3.41 7.91
N SER A 135 -8.43 -3.35 8.00
CA SER A 135 -7.62 -4.45 8.55
C SER A 135 -7.93 -4.70 10.03
N VAL A 136 -8.09 -3.63 10.82
CA VAL A 136 -8.49 -3.74 12.24
C VAL A 136 -9.92 -4.27 12.36
N ALA A 137 -10.86 -3.78 11.53
CA ALA A 137 -12.24 -4.23 11.55
C ALA A 137 -12.36 -5.73 11.24
N LEU A 138 -11.68 -6.21 10.19
CA LEU A 138 -11.66 -7.62 9.80
C LEU A 138 -11.02 -8.54 10.85
N VAL A 139 -10.05 -8.05 11.63
CA VAL A 139 -9.45 -8.82 12.73
C VAL A 139 -10.38 -8.85 13.95
N ARG A 140 -11.13 -7.77 14.19
CA ARG A 140 -12.10 -7.68 15.28
C ARG A 140 -13.44 -8.37 15.00
N GLY A 141 -13.63 -8.92 13.79
CA GLY A 141 -14.90 -9.53 13.39
C GLY A 141 -16.02 -8.50 13.22
N LEU A 142 -15.67 -7.24 12.97
CA LEU A 142 -16.63 -6.21 12.60
C LEU A 142 -16.87 -6.37 11.10
N GLY A 143 -18.03 -6.92 10.70
CA GLY A 143 -18.37 -7.15 9.30
C GLY A 143 -19.39 -8.25 9.04
#